data_AF-A0A9E3KM06-F1
#
_entry.id   AF-A0A9E3KM06-F1
#
_cell.length_a   1.000
_cell.length_b   1.000
_cell.length_c   1.000
_cell.angle_alpha   90.00
_cell.angle_beta   90.00
_cell.angle_gamma   90.00
#
_symmetry.space_group_name_H-M   'P 1'
#
loop_
_entity.id
_entity.type
_entity.pdbx_description
1 polymer ?
#
loop_
_entity_poly.entity_id
_entity_poly.type
_entity_poly.pdbx_seq_one_letter_code
_entity_poly.pdbx_strand_id
1 'polypeptide(L)'
;MEKYQFLIRVALIGLVGYGSGCTSRNTSEMASAFSITDSLTEVYLNLQDSILTSWNLMINDDNKKIKSMHYLVHELQVTGQFDADKLKALDQRIEQLKRIRYTPKSLGNSDVVDEYDFASNSLVTELVVLAESYSAYAYNTTMQNLVEDIRTAEQRVENYRSAYDAVVNQYNKFILVNKEHLKEIDNTTTIERKPVFQIASD
;
A
#
# COMPACT_ATOMS: atom_id res chain seq x y z
N MET A 1 43.45 39.69 14.50
CA MET A 1 44.61 40.50 14.10
C MET A 1 44.87 40.25 12.63
N GLU A 2 44.57 41.26 11.84
CA GLU A 2 44.92 41.36 10.41
C GLU A 2 46.43 41.18 10.21
N LYS A 3 46.84 40.63 9.06
CA LYS A 3 47.53 41.43 8.01
C LYS A 3 47.92 40.57 6.80
N TYR A 4 47.40 41.01 5.66
CA TYR A 4 47.95 40.85 4.32
C TYR A 4 49.45 41.17 4.27
N GLN A 5 50.22 40.41 3.49
CA GLN A 5 51.33 40.98 2.72
C GLN A 5 51.46 40.30 1.35
N PHE A 6 51.58 41.17 0.36
CA PHE A 6 51.53 40.98 -1.07
C PHE A 6 52.96 41.15 -1.60
N LEU A 7 53.49 40.20 -2.36
CA LEU A 7 54.72 40.44 -3.14
C LEU A 7 54.64 39.81 -4.53
N ILE A 8 54.46 40.70 -5.50
CA ILE A 8 54.67 40.52 -6.93
C ILE A 8 56.15 40.17 -7.20
N ARG A 9 56.40 39.18 -8.06
CA ARG A 9 57.55 39.17 -8.97
C ARG A 9 57.15 38.58 -10.32
N VAL A 10 57.06 39.47 -11.32
CA VAL A 10 57.14 39.15 -12.73
C VAL A 10 58.62 39.02 -13.10
N ALA A 11 59.00 37.94 -13.78
CA ALA A 11 60.20 37.90 -14.60
C ALA A 11 59.94 36.99 -15.81
N LEU A 12 60.43 37.47 -16.94
CA LEU A 12 60.01 37.19 -18.32
C LEU A 12 61.15 36.45 -19.04
N ILE A 13 60.79 35.65 -20.05
CA ILE A 13 61.57 35.21 -21.23
C ILE A 13 62.30 33.86 -21.13
N GLY A 14 61.94 32.95 -22.05
CA GLY A 14 62.72 31.79 -22.45
C GLY A 14 62.00 30.90 -23.47
N LEU A 15 62.45 30.94 -24.72
CA LEU A 15 61.86 30.41 -25.95
C LEU A 15 61.79 28.87 -26.09
N VAL A 16 60.77 28.45 -26.86
CA VAL A 16 60.73 27.39 -27.90
C VAL A 16 60.78 25.91 -27.47
N GLY A 17 59.72 25.20 -27.88
CA GLY A 17 59.67 23.75 -28.01
C GLY A 17 58.33 23.29 -28.56
N TYR A 18 58.16 23.38 -29.88
CA TYR A 18 57.07 22.70 -30.60
C TYR A 18 57.19 21.20 -30.35
N GLY A 19 56.15 20.61 -29.75
CA GLY A 19 56.00 19.18 -29.58
C GLY A 19 54.52 18.87 -29.47
N SER A 20 53.91 18.58 -30.63
CA SER A 20 52.56 18.04 -30.73
C SER A 20 52.51 16.69 -30.03
N GLY A 21 52.20 16.72 -28.74
CA GLY A 21 51.83 15.57 -27.93
C GLY A 21 50.44 15.81 -27.40
N CYS A 22 49.43 15.67 -28.27
CA CYS A 22 48.04 15.60 -27.85
C CYS A 22 47.85 14.26 -27.14
N THR A 23 48.34 14.16 -25.91
CA THR A 23 47.96 13.09 -25.00
C THR A 23 46.51 13.39 -24.67
N SER A 24 45.60 12.76 -25.42
CA SER A 24 44.23 12.60 -25.00
C SER A 24 44.28 11.91 -23.65
N ARG A 25 44.25 12.72 -22.59
CA ARG A 25 43.69 12.28 -21.33
C ARG A 25 42.29 11.84 -21.70
N ASN A 26 42.12 10.54 -21.86
CA ASN A 26 40.85 9.90 -21.65
C ASN A 26 40.47 10.31 -20.23
N THR A 27 39.76 11.44 -20.10
CA THR A 27 38.69 11.57 -19.15
C THR A 27 37.78 10.40 -19.44
N SER A 28 38.15 9.26 -18.86
CA SER A 28 37.21 8.25 -18.43
C SER A 28 36.16 9.05 -17.68
N GLU A 29 35.05 9.31 -18.36
CA GLU A 29 33.78 9.60 -17.73
C GLU A 29 33.52 8.45 -16.76
N MET A 30 34.07 8.57 -15.54
CA MET A 30 33.38 8.10 -14.35
C MET A 30 32.30 9.15 -14.03
N ALA A 31 31.47 9.47 -15.03
CA ALA A 31 30.10 9.86 -14.76
C ALA A 31 29.44 8.52 -14.40
N SER A 32 28.94 8.40 -13.17
CA SER A 32 28.34 7.15 -12.68
C SER A 32 27.30 6.68 -13.69
N ALA A 33 27.59 5.59 -14.39
CA ALA A 33 26.75 5.09 -15.46
C ALA A 33 25.50 4.46 -14.84
N PHE A 34 24.54 5.31 -14.48
CA PHE A 34 23.18 4.88 -14.21
C PHE A 34 22.63 4.34 -15.52
N SER A 35 22.58 3.01 -15.64
CA SER A 35 22.07 2.38 -16.84
C SER A 35 20.56 2.57 -16.90
N ILE A 36 19.99 2.55 -18.11
CA ILE A 36 18.53 2.57 -18.30
C ILE A 36 17.89 1.43 -17.50
N THR A 37 18.56 0.29 -17.41
CA THR A 37 18.14 -0.87 -16.63
C THR A 37 18.07 -0.57 -15.13
N ASP A 38 19.02 0.19 -14.56
CA ASP A 38 18.98 0.60 -13.15
C ASP A 38 17.77 1.51 -12.86
N SER A 39 17.49 2.45 -13.78
CA SER A 39 16.32 3.33 -13.69
C SER A 39 15.00 2.56 -13.71
N LEU A 40 14.88 1.61 -14.64
CA LEU A 40 13.68 0.79 -14.75
C LEU A 40 13.54 -0.17 -13.57
N THR A 41 14.64 -0.66 -13.02
CA THR A 41 14.66 -1.49 -11.81
C THR A 41 14.13 -0.71 -10.61
N GLU A 42 14.59 0.52 -10.41
CA GLU A 42 14.12 1.38 -9.32
C GLU A 42 12.61 1.63 -9.43
N VAL A 43 12.12 1.99 -10.61
CA VAL A 43 10.68 2.21 -10.83
C VAL A 43 9.87 0.93 -10.58
N TYR A 44 10.35 -0.22 -11.08
CA TYR A 44 9.70 -1.51 -10.87
C TYR A 44 9.57 -1.86 -9.38
N LEU A 45 10.65 -1.73 -8.61
CA LEU A 45 10.68 -2.01 -7.18
C LEU A 45 9.80 -1.04 -6.39
N ASN A 46 9.83 0.25 -6.73
CA ASN A 46 8.97 1.25 -6.10
C ASN A 46 7.48 0.96 -6.32
N LEU A 47 7.11 0.51 -7.52
CA LEU A 47 5.73 0.11 -7.83
C LEU A 47 5.31 -1.15 -7.07
N GLN A 48 6.20 -2.15 -6.98
CA GLN A 48 5.96 -3.36 -6.17
C GLN A 48 5.72 -3.03 -4.69
N ASP A 49 6.57 -2.18 -4.11
CA ASP A 49 6.44 -1.74 -2.72
C ASP A 49 5.16 -0.92 -2.49
N SER A 50 4.80 -0.06 -3.45
CA SER A 50 3.56 0.73 -3.39
C SER A 50 2.31 -0.16 -3.43
N ILE A 51 2.32 -1.25 -4.22
CA ILE A 51 1.22 -2.23 -4.26
C ILE A 51 1.11 -2.93 -2.90
N LEU A 52 2.24 -3.38 -2.35
CA LEU A 52 2.26 -4.05 -1.05
C LEU A 52 1.77 -3.11 0.06
N THR A 53 2.22 -1.86 0.04
CA THR A 53 1.84 -0.84 1.03
C THR A 53 0.34 -0.54 0.98
N SER A 54 -0.21 -0.26 -0.20
CA SER A 54 -1.65 0.01 -0.36
C SER A 54 -2.51 -1.17 0.08
N TRP A 55 -2.11 -2.40 -0.29
CA TRP A 55 -2.77 -3.62 0.15
C TRP A 55 -2.74 -3.79 1.68
N ASN A 56 -1.56 -3.62 2.29
CA ASN A 56 -1.40 -3.79 3.73
C ASN A 56 -2.18 -2.77 4.55
N LEU A 57 -2.29 -1.52 4.07
CA LEU A 57 -3.11 -0.50 4.71
C LEU A 57 -4.58 -0.92 4.77
N MET A 58 -5.12 -1.38 3.64
CA MET A 58 -6.51 -1.88 3.54
C MET A 58 -6.75 -3.07 4.48
N ILE A 59 -5.90 -4.10 4.40
CA ILE A 59 -6.06 -5.32 5.21
C ILE A 59 -5.88 -5.03 6.71
N ASN A 60 -5.00 -4.10 7.07
CA ASN A 60 -4.81 -3.72 8.47
C ASN A 60 -6.01 -2.97 9.02
N ASP A 61 -6.61 -2.05 8.26
CA ASP A 61 -7.82 -1.35 8.70
C ASP A 61 -9.00 -2.31 8.83
N ASP A 62 -9.17 -3.23 7.88
CA ASP A 62 -10.21 -4.25 7.94
C ASP A 62 -9.99 -5.26 9.09
N ASN A 63 -8.74 -5.57 9.46
CA ASN A 63 -8.43 -6.32 10.68
C ASN A 63 -8.84 -5.55 11.95
N LYS A 64 -8.64 -4.23 12.00
CA LYS A 64 -9.09 -3.40 13.12
C LYS A 64 -10.61 -3.40 13.21
N LYS A 65 -11.31 -3.29 12.08
CA LYS A 65 -12.77 -3.41 12.01
C LYS A 65 -13.27 -4.72 12.62
N ILE A 66 -12.75 -5.86 12.14
CA ILE A 66 -13.11 -7.20 12.67
C ILE A 66 -12.85 -7.28 14.18
N LYS A 67 -11.72 -6.74 14.64
CA LYS A 67 -11.39 -6.70 16.08
C LYS A 67 -12.41 -5.87 16.87
N SER A 68 -12.81 -4.70 16.37
CA SER A 68 -13.84 -3.87 17.00
C SER A 68 -15.20 -4.57 17.01
N MET A 69 -15.54 -5.35 15.99
CA MET A 69 -16.76 -6.18 15.97
C MET A 69 -16.74 -7.22 17.10
N HIS A 70 -15.63 -7.95 17.29
CA HIS A 70 -15.50 -8.90 18.40
C HIS A 70 -15.63 -8.21 19.76
N TYR A 71 -14.99 -7.06 19.94
CA TYR A 71 -15.10 -6.29 21.17
C TYR A 71 -16.51 -5.80 21.42
N LEU A 72 -17.24 -5.40 20.37
CA LEU A 72 -18.63 -4.99 20.51
C LEU A 72 -19.50 -6.17 20.96
N VAL A 73 -19.32 -7.35 20.38
CA VAL A 73 -20.01 -8.57 20.85
C VAL A 73 -19.65 -8.88 22.30
N HIS A 74 -18.39 -8.76 22.68
CA HIS A 74 -17.96 -8.98 24.06
C HIS A 74 -18.62 -8.01 25.05
N GLU A 75 -18.67 -6.72 24.73
CA GLU A 75 -19.36 -5.72 25.55
C GLU A 75 -20.86 -6.05 25.68
N LEU A 76 -21.50 -6.48 24.59
CA LEU A 76 -22.89 -6.94 24.61
C LEU A 76 -23.08 -8.18 25.51
N GLN A 77 -22.11 -9.10 25.55
CA GLN A 77 -22.14 -10.27 26.45
C GLN A 77 -22.02 -9.87 27.92
N VAL A 78 -21.05 -9.01 28.25
CA VAL A 78 -20.75 -8.58 29.62
C VAL A 78 -21.94 -7.81 30.23
N THR A 79 -22.67 -7.05 29.42
CA THR A 79 -23.85 -6.32 29.88
C THR A 79 -25.05 -7.22 30.22
N GLY A 80 -25.03 -8.50 29.80
CA GLY A 80 -25.87 -9.57 30.33
C GLY A 80 -27.36 -9.56 29.92
N GLN A 81 -27.78 -8.70 28.99
CA GLN A 81 -29.19 -8.57 28.59
C GLN A 81 -29.55 -9.26 27.28
N PHE A 82 -28.57 -9.79 26.56
CA PHE A 82 -28.76 -10.43 25.26
C PHE A 82 -28.70 -11.95 25.38
N ASP A 83 -29.39 -12.61 24.43
CA ASP A 83 -29.32 -14.05 24.25
C ASP A 83 -27.87 -14.48 23.92
N ALA A 84 -27.28 -15.27 24.81
CA ALA A 84 -25.90 -15.73 24.70
C ALA A 84 -25.65 -16.56 23.43
N ASP A 85 -26.64 -17.33 22.96
CA ASP A 85 -26.51 -18.13 21.76
C ASP A 85 -26.50 -17.24 20.50
N LYS A 86 -27.29 -16.16 20.49
CA LYS A 86 -27.25 -15.16 19.40
C LYS A 86 -25.91 -14.44 19.34
N LEU A 87 -25.38 -13.99 20.49
CA LEU A 87 -24.08 -13.32 20.53
C LEU A 87 -22.94 -14.27 20.12
N LYS A 88 -23.01 -15.55 20.51
CA LYS A 88 -22.07 -16.56 20.05
C LYS A 88 -22.14 -16.82 18.55
N ALA A 89 -23.34 -16.84 17.96
CA ALA A 89 -23.52 -16.99 16.52
C ALA A 89 -22.96 -15.77 15.75
N LEU A 90 -23.13 -14.57 16.29
CA LEU A 90 -22.51 -13.35 15.73
C LEU A 90 -20.99 -13.44 15.76
N ASP A 91 -20.40 -13.80 16.90
CA ASP A 91 -18.96 -13.99 17.04
C ASP A 91 -18.38 -14.99 16.02
N GLN A 92 -19.09 -16.11 15.80
CA GLN A 92 -18.72 -17.10 14.79
C GLN A 92 -18.79 -16.56 13.36
N ARG A 93 -19.77 -15.71 13.04
CA ARG A 93 -19.86 -15.06 11.72
C ARG A 93 -18.73 -14.04 11.52
N ILE A 94 -18.31 -13.34 12.58
CA ILE A 94 -17.14 -12.46 12.53
C ILE A 94 -15.87 -13.26 12.19
N GLU A 95 -15.67 -14.41 12.84
CA GLU A 95 -14.54 -15.31 12.53
C GLU A 95 -14.57 -15.82 11.08
N GLN A 96 -15.76 -16.03 10.52
CA GLN A 96 -15.91 -16.45 9.12
C GLN A 96 -15.48 -15.36 8.13
N LEU A 97 -15.71 -14.07 8.42
CA LEU A 97 -15.32 -12.97 7.53
C LEU A 97 -13.85 -13.05 7.13
N LYS A 98 -12.96 -13.28 8.10
CA LYS A 98 -11.51 -13.38 7.83
C LYS A 98 -11.15 -14.56 6.91
N ARG A 99 -11.95 -15.63 6.93
CA ARG A 99 -11.73 -16.84 6.12
C ARG A 99 -12.18 -16.68 4.68
N ILE A 100 -13.26 -15.93 4.46
CA ILE A 100 -13.82 -15.68 3.11
C ILE A 100 -13.23 -14.41 2.46
N ARG A 101 -12.45 -13.62 3.21
CA ARG A 101 -11.81 -12.41 2.70
C ARG A 101 -10.96 -12.71 1.46
N TYR A 102 -11.12 -11.87 0.44
CA TYR A 102 -10.30 -11.89 -0.76
C TYR A 102 -8.81 -11.70 -0.47
N THR A 103 -7.98 -12.22 -1.37
CA THR A 103 -6.50 -12.13 -1.37
C THR A 103 -6.04 -11.46 -2.66
N PRO A 104 -4.78 -11.02 -2.80
CA PRO A 104 -4.31 -10.43 -4.06
C PRO A 104 -4.45 -11.40 -5.25
N LYS A 105 -4.47 -12.71 -5.00
CA LYS A 105 -4.65 -13.74 -6.02
C LYS A 105 -6.12 -13.95 -6.39
N SER A 106 -7.02 -13.90 -5.41
CA SER A 106 -8.46 -14.13 -5.65
C SER A 106 -9.21 -12.87 -6.07
N LEU A 107 -8.57 -11.69 -5.96
CA LEU A 107 -9.15 -10.40 -6.32
C LEU A 107 -9.65 -10.34 -7.77
N GLY A 108 -9.03 -11.09 -8.68
CA GLY A 108 -9.48 -11.18 -10.07
C GLY A 108 -10.81 -11.90 -10.26
N ASN A 109 -11.39 -12.50 -9.21
CA ASN A 109 -12.73 -13.05 -9.22
C ASN A 109 -13.69 -12.11 -8.46
N SER A 110 -14.57 -11.44 -9.21
CA SER A 110 -15.56 -10.50 -8.66
C SER A 110 -16.46 -11.15 -7.61
N ASP A 111 -16.83 -12.42 -7.80
CA ASP A 111 -17.73 -13.12 -6.88
C ASP A 111 -17.15 -13.21 -5.47
N VAL A 112 -15.83 -13.33 -5.33
CA VAL A 112 -15.16 -13.39 -4.02
C VAL A 112 -15.19 -12.04 -3.31
N VAL A 113 -15.10 -10.95 -4.08
CA VAL A 113 -15.19 -9.59 -3.54
C VAL A 113 -16.63 -9.30 -3.11
N ASP A 114 -17.59 -9.61 -3.97
CA ASP A 114 -19.02 -9.40 -3.72
C ASP A 114 -19.52 -10.22 -2.53
N GLU A 115 -19.12 -11.49 -2.43
CA GLU A 115 -19.47 -12.35 -1.31
C GLU A 115 -18.93 -11.79 0.02
N TYR A 116 -17.67 -11.34 0.03
CA TYR A 116 -17.09 -10.73 1.21
C TYR A 116 -17.81 -9.43 1.61
N ASP A 117 -18.07 -8.54 0.65
CA ASP A 117 -18.69 -7.25 0.89
C ASP A 117 -20.12 -7.40 1.39
N PHE A 118 -20.89 -8.31 0.78
CA PHE A 118 -22.23 -8.63 1.24
C PHE A 118 -22.21 -9.16 2.69
N ALA A 119 -21.35 -10.14 2.98
CA ALA A 119 -21.25 -10.73 4.32
C ALA A 119 -20.80 -9.69 5.36
N SER A 120 -19.80 -8.87 5.05
CA SER A 120 -19.28 -7.82 5.92
C SER A 120 -20.34 -6.76 6.21
N ASN A 121 -20.97 -6.20 5.17
CA ASN A 121 -21.97 -5.14 5.30
C ASN A 121 -23.21 -5.61 6.08
N SER A 122 -23.67 -6.83 5.80
CA SER A 122 -24.79 -7.45 6.52
C SER A 122 -24.48 -7.57 8.01
N LEU A 123 -23.31 -8.10 8.36
CA LEU A 123 -22.92 -8.32 9.74
C LEU A 123 -22.66 -7.02 10.50
N VAL A 124 -22.01 -6.04 9.86
CA VAL A 124 -21.80 -4.70 10.44
C VAL A 124 -23.15 -4.04 10.75
N THR A 125 -24.08 -4.05 9.79
CA THR A 125 -25.41 -3.47 9.98
C THR A 125 -26.13 -4.11 11.15
N GLU A 126 -26.13 -5.44 11.23
CA GLU A 126 -26.77 -6.19 12.30
C GLU A 126 -26.16 -5.88 13.67
N LEU A 127 -24.84 -5.85 13.79
CA LEU A 127 -24.14 -5.55 15.05
C LEU A 127 -24.40 -4.12 15.53
N VAL A 128 -24.34 -3.15 14.61
CA VAL A 128 -24.56 -1.75 14.93
C VAL A 128 -26.01 -1.51 15.38
N VAL A 129 -26.99 -2.05 14.65
CA VAL A 129 -28.40 -1.96 15.03
C VAL A 129 -28.66 -2.63 16.37
N LEU A 130 -28.08 -3.81 16.60
CA LEU A 130 -28.21 -4.52 17.87
C LEU A 130 -27.65 -3.68 19.04
N ALA A 131 -26.45 -3.13 18.86
CA ALA A 131 -25.82 -2.27 19.86
C ALA A 131 -26.63 -1.01 20.14
N GLU A 132 -27.07 -0.29 19.11
CA GLU A 132 -27.81 0.97 19.26
C GLU A 132 -29.23 0.78 19.79
N SER A 133 -29.84 -0.38 19.57
CA SER A 133 -31.14 -0.73 20.17
C SER A 133 -31.07 -0.92 21.68
N TYR A 134 -29.86 -1.04 22.25
CA TYR A 134 -29.68 -1.31 23.66
C TYR A 134 -29.79 -0.03 24.50
N SER A 135 -30.59 -0.07 25.57
CA SER A 135 -30.80 1.10 26.43
C SER A 135 -29.50 1.63 27.08
N ALA A 136 -28.52 0.75 27.35
CA ALA A 136 -27.25 1.19 27.94
C ALA A 136 -26.29 1.81 26.90
N TYR A 137 -26.56 1.68 25.59
CA TYR A 137 -25.71 2.25 24.54
C TYR A 137 -25.53 3.77 24.70
N ALA A 138 -26.59 4.48 25.11
CA ALA A 138 -26.56 5.92 25.32
C ALA A 138 -25.51 6.39 26.35
N TYR A 139 -25.09 5.51 27.26
CA TYR A 139 -24.16 5.83 28.35
C TYR A 139 -22.88 5.00 28.33
N ASN A 140 -22.81 3.94 27.51
CA ASN A 140 -21.63 3.11 27.34
C ASN A 140 -20.74 3.69 26.23
N THR A 141 -19.77 4.53 26.62
CA THR A 141 -18.82 5.15 25.70
C THR A 141 -17.94 4.14 24.98
N THR A 142 -17.64 2.99 25.58
CA THR A 142 -16.90 1.90 24.93
C THR A 142 -17.69 1.36 23.73
N MET A 143 -18.98 1.06 23.90
CA MET A 143 -19.83 0.60 22.80
C MET A 143 -19.96 1.66 21.69
N GLN A 144 -20.10 2.93 22.06
CA GLN A 144 -20.18 4.03 21.09
C GLN A 144 -18.90 4.14 20.25
N ASN A 145 -17.73 4.09 20.88
CA ASN A 145 -16.45 4.15 20.19
C ASN A 145 -16.25 2.93 19.27
N LEU A 146 -16.64 1.73 19.71
CA LEU A 146 -16.55 0.53 18.89
C LEU A 146 -17.46 0.59 17.66
N VAL A 147 -18.69 1.09 17.80
CA VAL A 147 -19.60 1.32 16.68
C VAL A 147 -19.04 2.35 15.71
N GLU A 148 -18.45 3.43 16.22
CA GLU A 148 -17.82 4.46 15.39
C GLU A 148 -16.59 3.92 14.65
N ASP A 149 -15.71 3.17 15.32
CA ASP A 149 -14.55 2.52 14.69
C ASP A 149 -14.98 1.61 13.52
N ILE A 150 -16.07 0.84 13.71
CA ILE A 150 -16.62 -0.04 12.68
C ILE A 150 -17.14 0.78 11.50
N ARG A 151 -17.95 1.83 11.76
CA ARG A 151 -18.52 2.70 10.70
C ARG A 151 -17.44 3.43 9.92
N THR A 152 -16.47 4.02 10.61
CA THR A 152 -15.37 4.74 10.01
C THR A 152 -14.47 3.81 9.19
N ALA A 153 -14.29 2.54 9.59
CA ALA A 153 -13.59 1.56 8.75
C ALA A 153 -14.37 1.22 7.47
N GLU A 154 -15.68 0.97 7.55
CA GLU A 154 -16.53 0.69 6.38
C GLU A 154 -16.50 1.83 5.36
N GLN A 155 -16.57 3.09 5.82
CA GLN A 155 -16.51 4.26 4.94
C GLN A 155 -15.17 4.41 4.20
N ARG A 156 -14.09 3.81 4.72
CA ARG A 156 -12.75 3.92 4.14
C ARG A 156 -12.43 2.83 3.11
N VAL A 157 -13.24 1.76 3.02
CA VAL A 157 -13.00 0.61 2.12
C VAL A 157 -12.80 1.05 0.67
N GLU A 158 -13.72 1.85 0.12
CA GLU A 158 -13.65 2.29 -1.28
C GLU A 158 -12.44 3.19 -1.57
N ASN A 159 -12.01 3.99 -0.60
CA ASN A 159 -10.80 4.80 -0.71
C ASN A 159 -9.55 3.92 -0.79
N TYR A 160 -9.48 2.87 0.05
CA TYR A 160 -8.36 1.93 0.01
C TYR A 160 -8.31 1.15 -1.30
N ARG A 161 -9.45 0.69 -1.80
CA ARG A 161 -9.56 0.00 -3.09
C ARG A 161 -9.13 0.89 -4.25
N SER A 162 -9.61 2.13 -4.27
CA SER A 162 -9.23 3.11 -5.28
C SER A 162 -7.72 3.40 -5.25
N ALA A 163 -7.12 3.50 -4.06
CA ALA A 163 -5.69 3.70 -3.91
C ALA A 163 -4.87 2.49 -4.40
N TYR A 164 -5.32 1.27 -4.08
CA TYR A 164 -4.71 0.03 -4.58
C TYR A 164 -4.79 -0.05 -6.11
N ASP A 165 -5.97 0.15 -6.68
CA ASP A 165 -6.20 0.10 -8.13
C ASP A 165 -5.37 1.14 -8.88
N ALA A 166 -5.24 2.35 -8.33
CA ALA A 166 -4.42 3.40 -8.93
C ALA A 166 -2.94 2.98 -9.07
N VAL A 167 -2.38 2.29 -8.07
CA VAL A 167 -0.99 1.80 -8.11
C VAL A 167 -0.88 0.56 -9.01
N VAL A 168 -1.82 -0.38 -8.92
CA VAL A 168 -1.81 -1.58 -9.77
C VAL A 168 -1.94 -1.21 -11.25
N ASN A 169 -2.76 -0.22 -11.59
CA ASN A 169 -2.88 0.25 -12.97
C ASN A 169 -1.57 0.87 -13.48
N GLN A 170 -0.84 1.61 -12.63
CA GLN A 170 0.50 2.12 -12.97
C GLN A 170 1.49 0.96 -13.19
N TYR A 171 1.50 -0.03 -12.30
CA TYR A 171 2.31 -1.24 -12.46
C TYR A 171 1.98 -2.00 -13.75
N ASN A 172 0.70 -2.27 -14.00
CA ASN A 172 0.23 -3.00 -15.18
C ASN A 172 0.61 -2.27 -16.47
N LYS A 173 0.51 -0.93 -16.50
CA LYS A 173 0.96 -0.12 -17.63
C LYS A 173 2.48 -0.16 -17.79
N PHE A 174 3.22 -0.06 -16.68
CA PHE A 174 4.68 -0.09 -16.68
C PHE A 174 5.23 -1.40 -17.24
N ILE A 175 4.68 -2.55 -16.80
CA ILE A 175 5.14 -3.85 -17.28
C ILE A 175 4.77 -4.13 -18.75
N LEU A 176 3.67 -3.55 -19.22
CA LEU A 176 3.26 -3.66 -20.62
C LEU A 176 4.22 -2.89 -21.54
N VAL A 177 4.60 -1.67 -21.15
CA VAL A 177 5.49 -0.80 -21.93
C VAL A 177 6.93 -1.29 -21.90
N ASN A 178 7.41 -1.81 -20.78
CA ASN A 178 8.83 -2.15 -20.58
C ASN A 178 9.11 -3.67 -20.64
N LYS A 179 8.20 -4.46 -21.21
CA LYS A 179 8.23 -5.93 -21.18
C LYS A 179 9.56 -6.54 -21.66
N GLU A 180 10.21 -5.92 -22.65
CA GLU A 180 11.46 -6.41 -23.21
C GLU A 180 12.64 -6.23 -22.24
N HIS A 181 12.70 -5.07 -21.57
CA HIS A 181 13.76 -4.75 -20.60
C HIS A 181 13.56 -5.46 -19.26
N LEU A 182 12.32 -5.79 -18.91
CA LEU A 182 12.02 -6.41 -17.62
C LEU A 182 12.52 -7.85 -17.50
N LYS A 183 12.77 -8.54 -18.62
CA LYS A 183 13.42 -9.86 -18.62
C LYS A 183 14.87 -9.83 -18.15
N GLU A 184 15.50 -8.66 -18.11
CA GLU A 184 16.85 -8.46 -17.59
C GLU A 184 16.86 -8.04 -16.11
N ILE A 185 15.70 -7.57 -15.61
CA ILE A 185 15.51 -7.02 -14.27
C ILE A 185 15.03 -8.09 -13.30
N ASP A 186 14.11 -8.95 -13.73
CA ASP A 186 13.58 -10.05 -12.92
C ASP A 186 13.46 -11.33 -13.76
N ASN A 187 14.51 -12.16 -13.67
CA ASN A 187 14.59 -13.43 -14.39
C ASN A 187 13.84 -14.57 -13.66
N THR A 188 13.28 -14.28 -12.48
CA THR A 188 12.79 -15.29 -11.53
C THR A 188 11.28 -15.30 -11.38
N THR A 189 10.62 -14.17 -11.62
CA THR A 189 9.17 -14.03 -11.49
C THR A 189 8.53 -13.90 -12.87
N THR A 190 7.45 -14.65 -13.13
CA THR A 190 6.61 -14.37 -14.29
C THR A 190 5.98 -13.00 -14.10
N ILE A 191 6.40 -12.03 -14.91
CA ILE A 191 5.90 -10.66 -14.85
C ILE A 191 4.49 -10.64 -15.43
N GLU A 192 3.53 -10.73 -14.52
CA GLU A 192 2.11 -10.83 -14.83
C GLU A 192 1.36 -9.58 -14.37
N ARG A 193 0.27 -9.28 -15.10
CA ARG A 193 -0.67 -8.24 -14.67
C ARG A 193 -1.26 -8.63 -13.33
N LYS A 194 -1.35 -7.65 -12.43
CA LYS A 194 -2.02 -7.82 -11.14
C LYS A 194 -3.50 -7.43 -11.27
N PRO A 195 -4.40 -8.14 -10.56
CA PRO A 195 -5.82 -7.83 -10.58
C PRO A 195 -6.12 -6.50 -9.87
N VAL A 196 -7.24 -5.89 -10.21
CA VAL A 196 -7.81 -4.65 -9.63
C VAL A 196 -9.19 -4.95 -9.07
N PHE A 197 -9.70 -4.11 -8.16
CA PHE A 197 -11.07 -4.18 -7.64
C PHE A 197 -12.10 -3.75 -8.68
N GLN A 198 -11.80 -2.68 -9.43
CA GLN A 198 -12.68 -2.24 -10.51
C GLN A 198 -12.82 -3.35 -11.56
N ILE A 199 -14.05 -3.68 -11.92
CA ILE A 199 -14.31 -4.45 -13.14
C ILE A 199 -13.73 -3.60 -14.27
N ALA A 200 -12.73 -4.12 -14.97
CA ALA A 200 -12.28 -3.52 -16.22
C ALA A 200 -13.51 -3.47 -17.13
N SER A 201 -14.11 -2.29 -17.27
CA SER A 201 -15.06 -2.04 -18.33
C SER A 201 -14.24 -2.06 -19.62
N ASP A 202 -14.18 -3.24 -20.24
CA ASP A 202 -13.69 -3.44 -21.60
C ASP A 202 -14.59 -2.70 -22.61
#